data_AF-A0A0C3S3U0-F1
#
_entry.id   AF-A0A0C3S3U0-F1
#
_cell.length_a   1.000
_cell.length_b   1.000
_cell.length_c   1.000
_cell.angle_alpha   90.00
_cell.angle_beta   90.00
_cell.angle_gamma   90.00
#
_symmetry.space_group_name_H-M   'P 1'
#
loop_
_entity.id
_entity.type
_entity.pdbx_description
1 polymer ?
#
loop_
_entity_poly.entity_id
_entity_poly.type
_entity_poly.pdbx_seq_one_letter_code
_entity_poly.pdbx_strand_id
1 'polypeptide(L)'
;MSGFGAPPVIPVEFQQYNSYIEDPKWQRKFSIVWASAVALAVVASLPHLWRSLRTGSAYKGLFGISEDFGANYSAVRSSPQQEPLAHRKRNSVLAAVETALSILRWSLPGIELDFGQMLVVAGYLVTVLVCLTMDSQLITNPNRGGFLALAQFPVVFLFATKNSVVSLLLGPGNGYEKLNYVHRWSGRGLFLCAGVHGALWIRNHLQYGLPIIGEQKETSGVAAFGTLCIIVLTSLRPARRYLYQFFYFTHVLGFVAFFITICYHTTYASPWIFPPLAFYGLDLLMRMLRYNIKDATLVPVDGNMTLIHVHDCDGGWQAGQHVRLRVFFNGRLLESHPLTICNAPPQTSATPTRTLTLAARVKGDWTRALNAYATEEQTRLSLGSEKAAPPVEVQVMLDGAYGGARIDLGAYESVLLLAGGSGATFTLGLLDELVGRCARLGR
;
A
#
# COMPACT_ATOMS: atom_id res chain seq x y z
N MET A 1 -56.38 30.83 -21.70
CA MET A 1 -55.31 30.58 -20.72
C MET A 1 -54.00 30.90 -21.39
N SER A 2 -53.49 32.08 -21.06
CA SER A 2 -52.33 32.74 -21.67
C SER A 2 -51.05 31.94 -21.38
N GLY A 3 -50.35 31.58 -22.46
CA GLY A 3 -48.98 31.10 -22.39
C GLY A 3 -48.08 32.21 -21.89
N PHE A 4 -47.67 32.13 -20.63
CA PHE A 4 -46.53 32.87 -20.15
C PHE A 4 -45.32 32.34 -20.92
N GLY A 5 -44.76 33.16 -21.81
CA GLY A 5 -43.59 32.83 -22.62
C GLY A 5 -42.41 32.38 -21.75
N ALA A 6 -41.39 31.81 -22.39
CA ALA A 6 -40.19 31.35 -21.70
C ALA A 6 -39.64 32.47 -20.77
N PRO A 7 -39.31 32.15 -19.51
CA PRO A 7 -38.82 33.15 -18.57
C PRO A 7 -37.56 33.83 -19.12
N PRO A 8 -37.38 35.14 -18.90
CA PRO A 8 -36.22 35.86 -19.38
C PRO A 8 -34.94 35.25 -18.79
N VAL A 9 -34.00 34.89 -19.66
CA VAL A 9 -32.69 34.39 -19.25
C VAL A 9 -31.81 35.58 -18.91
N ILE A 10 -31.35 35.65 -17.66
CA ILE A 10 -30.43 36.69 -17.19
C ILE A 10 -29.14 36.61 -18.05
N PRO A 11 -28.68 37.71 -18.67
CA PRO A 11 -27.44 37.73 -19.43
C PRO A 11 -26.27 37.22 -18.58
N VAL A 12 -25.32 36.52 -19.19
CA VAL A 12 -24.24 35.79 -18.48
C VAL A 12 -23.45 36.70 -17.54
N GLU A 13 -23.27 37.97 -17.89
CA GLU A 13 -22.60 39.00 -17.08
C GLU A 13 -23.32 39.37 -15.78
N PHE A 14 -24.63 39.12 -15.67
CA PHE A 14 -25.42 39.39 -14.47
C PHE A 14 -25.77 38.13 -13.67
N GLN A 15 -25.32 36.95 -14.11
CA GLN A 15 -25.58 35.70 -13.39
C GLN A 15 -24.72 35.63 -12.11
N GLN A 16 -25.37 35.45 -10.97
CA GLN A 16 -24.68 35.30 -9.69
C GLN A 16 -23.95 33.96 -9.61
N TYR A 17 -22.72 33.97 -9.08
CA TYR A 17 -21.92 32.77 -8.89
C TYR A 17 -22.64 31.73 -8.03
N ASN A 18 -22.96 30.59 -8.61
CA ASN A 18 -23.53 29.45 -7.90
C ASN A 18 -22.47 28.38 -7.67
N SER A 19 -21.93 28.31 -6.45
CA SER A 19 -20.89 27.33 -6.11
C SER A 19 -21.35 25.89 -6.27
N TYR A 20 -22.63 25.58 -6.10
CA TYR A 20 -23.15 24.21 -6.25
C TYR A 20 -23.25 23.75 -7.72
N ILE A 21 -23.06 24.66 -8.68
CA ILE A 21 -23.02 24.34 -10.12
C ILE A 21 -21.59 24.43 -10.64
N GLU A 22 -20.85 25.48 -10.27
CA GLU A 22 -19.49 25.71 -10.79
C GLU A 22 -18.43 24.86 -10.09
N ASP A 23 -18.45 24.72 -8.76
CA ASP A 23 -17.41 24.00 -8.03
C ASP A 23 -17.37 22.49 -8.34
N PRO A 24 -18.52 21.79 -8.51
CA PRO A 24 -18.51 20.40 -8.95
C PRO A 24 -17.85 20.18 -10.32
N LYS A 25 -17.82 21.18 -11.21
CA LYS A 25 -17.08 21.06 -12.49
C LYS A 25 -15.58 20.92 -12.23
N TRP A 26 -15.04 21.70 -11.29
CA TRP A 26 -13.63 21.61 -10.89
C TRP A 26 -13.31 20.35 -10.11
N GLN A 27 -14.27 19.87 -9.32
CA GLN A 27 -14.21 18.55 -8.69
C GLN A 27 -14.01 17.45 -9.74
N ARG A 28 -14.82 17.46 -10.81
CA ARG A 28 -14.73 16.52 -11.93
C ARG A 28 -13.43 16.70 -12.72
N LYS A 29 -13.01 17.93 -13.01
CA LYS A 29 -11.73 18.22 -13.69
C LYS A 29 -10.56 17.61 -12.93
N PHE A 30 -10.47 17.86 -11.62
CA PHE A 30 -9.45 17.27 -10.76
C PHE A 30 -9.48 15.74 -10.86
N SER A 31 -10.67 15.14 -10.78
CA SER A 31 -10.83 13.68 -10.88
C SER A 31 -10.41 13.10 -12.22
N ILE A 32 -10.73 13.78 -13.32
CA ILE A 32 -10.30 13.39 -14.66
C ILE A 32 -8.78 13.43 -14.77
N VAL A 33 -8.12 14.47 -14.22
CA VAL A 33 -6.67 14.62 -14.30
C VAL A 33 -5.94 13.47 -13.61
N TRP A 34 -6.27 13.17 -12.34
CA TRP A 34 -5.57 12.09 -11.64
C TRP A 34 -5.93 10.71 -12.21
N ALA A 35 -7.19 10.49 -12.63
CA ALA A 35 -7.59 9.23 -13.25
C ALA A 35 -6.87 9.00 -14.58
N SER A 36 -6.70 10.05 -15.38
CA SER A 36 -5.95 10.01 -16.64
C SER A 36 -4.47 9.70 -16.39
N ALA A 37 -3.87 10.28 -15.34
CA ALA A 37 -2.49 9.97 -14.96
C ALA A 37 -2.31 8.51 -14.54
N VAL A 38 -3.25 7.94 -13.78
CA VAL A 38 -3.26 6.51 -13.43
C VAL A 38 -3.44 5.66 -14.68
N ALA A 39 -4.38 5.99 -15.56
CA ALA A 39 -4.61 5.26 -16.80
C ALA A 39 -3.36 5.25 -17.69
N LEU A 40 -2.68 6.40 -17.82
CA LEU A 40 -1.42 6.51 -18.56
C LEU A 40 -0.33 5.62 -17.95
N ALA A 41 -0.22 5.59 -16.61
CA ALA A 41 0.74 4.71 -15.93
C ALA A 41 0.43 3.21 -16.14
N VAL A 42 -0.84 2.84 -16.17
CA VAL A 42 -1.28 1.47 -16.52
C VAL A 42 -0.91 1.15 -17.96
N VAL A 43 -1.21 2.04 -18.92
CA VAL A 43 -0.84 1.86 -20.33
C VAL A 43 0.67 1.70 -20.50
N ALA A 44 1.46 2.52 -19.80
CA ALA A 44 2.92 2.44 -19.84
C ALA A 44 3.47 1.12 -19.24
N SER A 45 2.75 0.51 -18.29
CA SER A 45 3.14 -0.77 -17.67
C SER A 45 2.59 -2.01 -18.40
N LEU A 46 1.69 -1.85 -19.37
CA LEU A 46 1.11 -2.97 -20.14
C LEU A 46 2.15 -3.93 -20.73
N PRO A 47 3.27 -3.50 -21.34
CA PRO A 47 4.26 -4.44 -21.89
C PRO A 47 4.89 -5.32 -20.81
N HIS A 48 5.13 -4.76 -19.63
CA HIS A 48 5.68 -5.49 -18.49
C HIS A 48 4.64 -6.45 -17.90
N LEU A 49 3.41 -5.97 -17.70
CA LEU A 49 2.29 -6.79 -17.25
C LEU A 49 2.03 -7.96 -18.21
N TRP A 50 2.02 -7.70 -19.52
CA TRP A 50 1.82 -8.72 -20.55
C TRP A 50 2.90 -9.81 -20.54
N ARG A 51 4.17 -9.43 -20.39
CA ARG A 51 5.27 -10.40 -20.24
C ARG A 51 5.07 -11.25 -18.98
N SER A 52 4.72 -10.61 -17.88
CA SER A 52 4.49 -11.28 -16.61
C SER A 52 3.27 -12.23 -16.64
N LEU A 53 2.22 -11.87 -17.37
CA LEU A 53 1.07 -12.73 -17.63
C LEU A 53 1.48 -13.98 -18.43
N ARG A 54 2.29 -13.81 -19.48
CA ARG A 54 2.80 -14.94 -20.27
C ARG A 54 3.69 -15.88 -19.48
N THR A 55 4.46 -15.38 -18.52
CA THR A 55 5.32 -16.19 -17.64
C THR A 55 4.59 -16.75 -16.43
N GLY A 56 3.27 -16.49 -16.28
CA GLY A 56 2.48 -16.91 -15.12
C GLY A 56 2.96 -16.30 -13.80
N SER A 57 3.69 -15.18 -13.83
CA SER A 57 4.22 -14.51 -12.63
C SER A 57 3.35 -13.34 -12.14
N ALA A 58 2.45 -12.82 -12.99
CA ALA A 58 1.67 -11.61 -12.70
C ALA A 58 0.77 -11.73 -11.47
N TYR A 59 0.23 -12.93 -11.26
CA TYR A 59 -0.73 -13.23 -10.19
C TYR A 59 -0.18 -14.24 -9.18
N LYS A 60 1.13 -14.50 -9.17
CA LYS A 60 1.74 -15.31 -8.10
C LYS A 60 1.55 -14.58 -6.78
N GLY A 61 0.71 -15.18 -5.94
CA GLY A 61 0.27 -14.63 -4.65
C GLY A 61 -1.12 -14.01 -4.66
N LEU A 62 -1.79 -13.80 -5.79
CA LEU A 62 -3.15 -13.24 -5.81
C LEU A 62 -4.14 -14.03 -4.94
N PHE A 63 -3.98 -15.36 -4.90
CA PHE A 63 -4.79 -16.27 -4.08
C PHE A 63 -4.14 -16.65 -2.75
N GLY A 64 -3.06 -15.97 -2.36
CA GLY A 64 -2.32 -16.28 -1.13
C GLY A 64 -1.22 -17.31 -1.35
N ILE A 65 -0.69 -17.81 -0.23
CA ILE A 65 0.28 -18.91 -0.20
C ILE A 65 -0.46 -20.21 -0.54
N SER A 66 0.08 -20.97 -1.50
CA SER A 66 -0.54 -22.20 -2.00
C SER A 66 0.11 -23.44 -1.39
N GLU A 67 -0.70 -24.46 -1.18
CA GLU A 67 -0.31 -25.80 -0.77
C GLU A 67 -0.79 -26.80 -1.82
N ASP A 68 0.07 -27.74 -2.19
CA ASP A 68 -0.29 -28.85 -3.08
C ASP A 68 -0.51 -30.12 -2.27
N PHE A 69 -1.78 -30.44 -2.02
CA PHE A 69 -2.21 -31.66 -1.32
C PHE A 69 -1.93 -32.96 -2.11
N GLY A 70 -1.55 -32.87 -3.39
CA GLY A 70 -1.37 -34.02 -4.28
C GLY A 70 0.08 -34.28 -4.72
N ALA A 71 1.05 -33.44 -4.33
CA ALA A 71 2.41 -33.54 -4.85
C ALA A 71 3.21 -34.71 -4.24
N ASN A 72 3.23 -35.84 -4.94
CA ASN A 72 4.39 -36.72 -4.98
C ASN A 72 5.59 -35.89 -5.47
N TYR A 73 6.71 -35.93 -4.74
CA TYR A 73 7.97 -35.30 -5.12
C TYR A 73 8.30 -35.58 -6.59
N SER A 74 8.15 -34.58 -7.46
CA SER A 74 8.64 -34.65 -8.83
C SER A 74 10.06 -34.10 -8.85
N ALA A 75 11.05 -34.98 -9.01
CA ALA A 75 12.42 -34.55 -9.25
C ALA A 75 12.43 -33.56 -10.44
N VAL A 76 13.04 -32.38 -10.24
CA VAL A 76 13.31 -31.45 -11.33
C VAL A 76 14.22 -32.17 -12.30
N ARG A 77 13.65 -32.63 -13.42
CA ARG A 77 14.46 -33.20 -14.50
C ARG A 77 15.40 -32.09 -14.95
N SER A 78 16.71 -32.37 -14.93
CA SER A 78 17.69 -31.53 -15.61
C SER A 78 17.21 -31.40 -17.06
N SER A 79 16.77 -30.20 -17.42
CA SER A 79 16.57 -29.91 -18.83
C SER A 79 17.95 -30.00 -19.49
N PRO A 80 18.08 -30.64 -20.66
CA PRO A 80 19.36 -30.64 -21.36
C PRO A 80 19.80 -29.18 -21.51
N GLN A 81 21.08 -28.92 -21.21
CA GLN A 81 21.74 -27.62 -21.30
C GLN A 81 21.10 -26.79 -22.42
N GLN A 82 20.23 -25.85 -22.06
CA GLN A 82 19.82 -24.85 -23.02
C GLN A 82 21.06 -24.01 -23.28
N GLU A 83 21.45 -23.90 -24.54
CA GLU A 83 22.53 -23.01 -24.91
C GLU A 83 22.27 -21.63 -24.30
N PRO A 84 23.30 -20.98 -23.74
CA PRO A 84 23.15 -19.64 -23.17
C PRO A 84 22.47 -18.75 -24.20
N LEU A 85 21.35 -18.14 -23.81
CA LEU A 85 20.59 -17.24 -24.67
C LEU A 85 21.57 -16.27 -25.33
N ALA A 86 21.58 -16.25 -26.67
CA ALA A 86 22.49 -15.44 -27.46
C ALA A 86 22.56 -14.02 -26.91
N HIS A 87 23.79 -13.55 -26.66
CA HIS A 87 24.08 -12.25 -26.06
C HIS A 87 23.32 -11.16 -26.82
N ARG A 88 22.24 -10.67 -26.24
CA ARG A 88 21.44 -9.63 -26.87
C ARG A 88 22.26 -8.34 -26.79
N LYS A 89 22.86 -7.90 -27.90
CA LYS A 89 23.55 -6.60 -27.97
C LYS A 89 22.59 -5.53 -27.47
N ARG A 90 22.91 -4.97 -26.30
CA ARG A 90 22.10 -3.93 -25.67
C ARG A 90 22.22 -2.67 -26.53
N ASN A 91 21.10 -2.16 -27.03
CA ASN A 91 21.08 -0.98 -27.88
C ASN A 91 21.64 0.21 -27.09
N SER A 92 22.71 0.84 -27.57
CA SER A 92 23.42 1.92 -26.87
C SER A 92 22.49 3.10 -26.55
N VAL A 93 21.52 3.36 -27.42
CA VAL A 93 20.51 4.41 -27.22
C VAL A 93 19.59 4.07 -26.05
N LEU A 94 19.13 2.81 -25.95
CA LEU A 94 18.29 2.38 -24.82
C LEU A 94 19.07 2.41 -23.51
N ALA A 95 20.36 2.03 -23.54
CA ALA A 95 21.22 2.12 -22.37
C ALA A 95 21.42 3.58 -21.92
N ALA A 96 21.63 4.52 -22.85
CA ALA A 96 21.72 5.95 -22.53
C ALA A 96 20.42 6.49 -21.94
N VAL A 97 19.26 6.10 -22.48
CA VAL A 97 17.95 6.48 -21.96
C VAL A 97 17.72 5.90 -20.55
N GLU A 98 18.05 4.64 -20.31
CA GLU A 98 17.95 4.02 -18.99
C GLU A 98 18.86 4.72 -17.97
N THR A 99 20.06 5.12 -18.37
CA THR A 99 20.97 5.90 -17.52
C THR A 99 20.39 7.27 -17.19
N ALA A 100 19.82 7.99 -18.17
CA ALA A 100 19.14 9.26 -17.92
C ALA A 100 17.94 9.09 -16.98
N LEU A 101 17.11 8.06 -17.20
CA LEU A 101 15.95 7.74 -16.36
C LEU A 101 16.35 7.24 -14.96
N SER A 102 17.59 6.80 -14.76
CA SER A 102 18.08 6.34 -13.45
C SER A 102 18.07 7.47 -12.40
N ILE A 103 18.19 8.73 -12.83
CA ILE A 103 18.09 9.92 -11.97
C ILE A 103 16.74 9.96 -11.24
N LEU A 104 15.66 9.48 -11.89
CA LEU A 104 14.33 9.40 -11.26
C LEU A 104 14.31 8.47 -10.04
N ARG A 105 15.27 7.54 -9.93
CA ARG A 105 15.39 6.59 -8.81
C ARG A 105 16.29 7.11 -7.69
N TRP A 106 16.90 8.29 -7.84
CA TRP A 106 17.72 8.88 -6.79
C TRP A 106 16.83 9.35 -5.63
N SER A 107 17.24 9.02 -4.42
CA SER A 107 16.57 9.43 -3.18
C SER A 107 17.49 10.34 -2.36
N LEU A 108 16.97 11.48 -1.93
CA LEU A 108 17.71 12.38 -1.03
C LEU A 108 17.73 11.79 0.40
N PRO A 109 18.88 11.81 1.11
CA PRO A 109 18.94 11.34 2.50
C PRO A 109 17.90 12.02 3.38
N GLY A 110 17.16 11.23 4.16
CA GLY A 110 16.12 11.72 5.06
C GLY A 110 14.75 11.97 4.41
N ILE A 111 14.67 12.06 3.08
CA ILE A 111 13.42 12.13 2.31
C ILE A 111 13.08 10.71 1.86
N GLU A 112 11.95 10.18 2.31
CA GLU A 112 11.47 8.82 1.99
C GLU A 112 10.89 8.71 0.56
N LEU A 113 11.28 9.61 -0.36
CA LEU A 113 10.80 9.68 -1.73
C LEU A 113 11.97 9.72 -2.72
N ASP A 114 11.83 9.00 -3.82
CA ASP A 114 12.70 9.15 -4.98
C ASP A 114 12.31 10.39 -5.82
N PHE A 115 13.21 10.84 -6.70
CA PHE A 115 12.99 12.04 -7.52
C PHE A 115 11.76 11.92 -8.43
N GLY A 116 11.50 10.74 -8.98
CA GLY A 116 10.28 10.47 -9.75
C GLY A 116 9.01 10.62 -8.92
N GLN A 117 8.98 10.07 -7.70
CA GLN A 117 7.89 10.21 -6.75
C GLN A 117 7.69 11.68 -6.35
N MET A 118 8.77 12.45 -6.17
CA MET A 118 8.68 13.88 -5.90
C MET A 118 8.02 14.65 -7.05
N LEU A 119 8.35 14.34 -8.31
CA LEU A 119 7.69 14.94 -9.48
C LEU A 119 6.20 14.60 -9.54
N VAL A 120 5.83 13.34 -9.26
CA VAL A 120 4.41 12.91 -9.21
C VAL A 120 3.66 13.65 -8.11
N VAL A 121 4.24 13.76 -6.91
CA VAL A 121 3.65 14.50 -5.78
C VAL A 121 3.52 15.98 -6.13
N ALA A 122 4.55 16.59 -6.70
CA ALA A 122 4.53 18.00 -7.07
C ALA A 122 3.43 18.27 -8.12
N GLY A 123 3.35 17.45 -9.18
CA GLY A 123 2.29 17.57 -10.19
C GLY A 123 0.90 17.38 -9.60
N TYR A 124 0.72 16.43 -8.68
CA TYR A 124 -0.54 16.23 -7.97
C TYR A 124 -0.93 17.46 -7.13
N LEU A 125 -0.01 17.99 -6.31
CA LEU A 125 -0.28 19.15 -5.46
C LEU A 125 -0.51 20.42 -6.28
N VAL A 126 0.22 20.62 -7.37
CA VAL A 126 -0.03 21.72 -8.31
C VAL A 126 -1.44 21.60 -8.90
N THR A 127 -1.86 20.40 -9.29
CA THR A 127 -3.23 20.16 -9.80
C THR A 127 -4.29 20.51 -8.74
N VAL A 128 -4.07 20.10 -7.47
CA VAL A 128 -4.95 20.47 -6.35
C VAL A 128 -5.03 21.98 -6.19
N LEU A 129 -3.88 22.68 -6.17
CA LEU A 129 -3.82 24.12 -6.00
C LEU A 129 -4.49 24.86 -7.15
N VAL A 130 -4.20 24.51 -8.41
CA VAL A 130 -4.83 25.10 -9.59
C VAL A 130 -6.34 24.92 -9.55
N CYS A 131 -6.83 23.71 -9.26
CA CYS A 131 -8.27 23.48 -9.18
C CYS A 131 -8.93 24.24 -8.02
N LEU A 132 -8.18 24.50 -6.95
CA LEU A 132 -8.66 25.21 -5.76
C LEU A 132 -8.76 26.73 -6.01
N THR A 133 -7.77 27.32 -6.68
CA THR A 133 -7.62 28.78 -6.77
C THR A 133 -8.04 29.38 -8.11
N MET A 134 -8.02 28.61 -9.20
CA MET A 134 -8.35 29.13 -10.52
C MET A 134 -9.85 29.44 -10.62
N ASP A 135 -10.14 30.70 -10.99
CA ASP A 135 -11.48 31.26 -11.16
C ASP A 135 -12.40 30.98 -9.95
N SER A 136 -11.86 30.97 -8.73
CA SER A 136 -12.60 30.66 -7.52
C SER A 136 -12.80 31.89 -6.64
N GLN A 137 -14.03 32.03 -6.14
CA GLN A 137 -14.40 33.10 -5.21
C GLN A 137 -14.26 32.64 -3.76
N LEU A 138 -13.06 32.18 -3.36
CA LEU A 138 -12.86 31.50 -2.07
C LEU A 138 -13.26 32.33 -0.85
N ILE A 139 -13.01 33.64 -0.87
CA ILE A 139 -13.31 34.53 0.27
C ILE A 139 -14.83 34.66 0.48
N THR A 140 -15.58 34.91 -0.60
CA THR A 140 -17.03 35.10 -0.52
C THR A 140 -17.78 33.77 -0.45
N ASN A 141 -17.27 32.72 -1.10
CA ASN A 141 -17.89 31.40 -1.16
C ASN A 141 -16.81 30.29 -1.11
N PRO A 142 -16.45 29.80 0.08
CA PRO A 142 -15.36 28.84 0.25
C PRO A 142 -15.72 27.38 -0.06
N ASN A 143 -16.83 27.11 -0.75
CA ASN A 143 -17.28 25.74 -1.05
C ASN A 143 -16.33 24.95 -1.95
N ARG A 144 -15.56 25.62 -2.83
CA ARG A 144 -14.55 24.97 -3.70
C ARG A 144 -13.59 24.08 -2.91
N GLY A 145 -13.13 24.53 -1.74
CA GLY A 145 -12.25 23.75 -0.86
C GLY A 145 -12.92 22.48 -0.36
N GLY A 146 -14.20 22.55 0.04
CA GLY A 146 -14.98 21.40 0.48
C GLY A 146 -15.19 20.37 -0.64
N PHE A 147 -15.57 20.82 -1.84
CA PHE A 147 -15.71 19.93 -3.00
C PHE A 147 -14.38 19.24 -3.37
N LEU A 148 -13.26 19.97 -3.38
CA LEU A 148 -11.96 19.36 -3.66
C LEU A 148 -11.46 18.45 -2.53
N ALA A 149 -11.84 18.69 -1.27
CA ALA A 149 -11.56 17.75 -0.20
C ALA A 149 -12.28 16.41 -0.46
N LEU A 150 -13.57 16.45 -0.83
CA LEU A 150 -14.34 15.25 -1.21
C LEU A 150 -13.76 14.54 -2.44
N ALA A 151 -13.27 15.30 -3.43
CA ALA A 151 -12.71 14.75 -4.67
C ALA A 151 -11.47 13.86 -4.46
N GLN A 152 -10.78 14.06 -3.33
CA GLN A 152 -9.56 13.34 -2.98
C GLN A 152 -9.84 12.01 -2.27
N PHE A 153 -11.07 11.74 -1.82
CA PHE A 153 -11.41 10.51 -1.10
C PHE A 153 -11.07 9.24 -1.91
N PRO A 154 -11.43 9.13 -3.21
CA PRO A 154 -11.09 7.96 -4.01
C PRO A 154 -9.57 7.74 -4.08
N VAL A 155 -8.78 8.82 -4.27
CA VAL A 155 -7.31 8.75 -4.35
C VAL A 155 -6.72 8.25 -3.03
N VAL A 156 -7.15 8.85 -1.91
CA VAL A 156 -6.67 8.50 -0.57
C VAL A 156 -6.86 7.00 -0.31
N PHE A 157 -8.01 6.43 -0.66
CA PHE A 157 -8.30 5.01 -0.39
C PHE A 157 -7.68 4.07 -1.43
N LEU A 158 -7.68 4.44 -2.71
CA LEU A 158 -7.11 3.63 -3.78
C LEU A 158 -5.62 3.30 -3.55
N PHE A 159 -4.88 4.24 -2.95
CA PHE A 159 -3.46 4.08 -2.62
C PHE A 159 -3.20 3.69 -1.15
N ALA A 160 -4.25 3.52 -0.34
CA ALA A 160 -4.15 3.02 1.04
C ALA A 160 -4.25 1.50 1.13
N THR A 161 -5.05 0.88 0.25
CA THR A 161 -5.40 -0.54 0.31
C THR A 161 -4.21 -1.42 -0.07
N LYS A 162 -4.11 -2.59 0.58
CA LYS A 162 -2.98 -3.52 0.35
C LYS A 162 -3.14 -4.31 -0.95
N ASN A 163 -4.37 -4.66 -1.29
CA ASN A 163 -4.75 -5.28 -2.55
C ASN A 163 -5.28 -4.23 -3.54
N SER A 164 -4.57 -3.11 -3.67
CA SER A 164 -4.97 -2.02 -4.58
C SER A 164 -5.07 -2.51 -6.02
N VAL A 165 -6.18 -2.19 -6.67
CA VAL A 165 -6.41 -2.50 -8.11
C VAL A 165 -5.29 -1.90 -8.96
N VAL A 166 -4.79 -0.71 -8.61
CA VAL A 166 -3.68 -0.08 -9.32
C VAL A 166 -2.40 -0.91 -9.17
N SER A 167 -2.13 -1.45 -8.00
CA SER A 167 -0.97 -2.33 -7.77
C SER A 167 -1.02 -3.57 -8.68
N LEU A 168 -2.21 -4.16 -8.84
CA LEU A 168 -2.42 -5.31 -9.73
C LEU A 168 -2.24 -4.94 -11.22
N LEU A 169 -2.77 -3.79 -11.64
CA LEU A 169 -2.68 -3.32 -13.03
C LEU A 169 -1.28 -2.86 -13.42
N LEU A 170 -0.49 -2.32 -12.49
CA LEU A 170 0.90 -1.95 -12.74
C LEU A 170 1.84 -3.17 -12.82
N GLY A 171 1.35 -4.37 -12.50
CA GLY A 171 2.09 -5.63 -12.55
C GLY A 171 3.03 -5.87 -11.36
N PRO A 172 3.76 -7.00 -11.36
CA PRO A 172 4.61 -7.39 -10.23
C PRO A 172 5.66 -6.35 -9.87
N GLY A 173 6.00 -6.32 -8.58
CA GLY A 173 6.98 -5.38 -8.06
C GLY A 173 6.44 -3.96 -7.83
N ASN A 174 5.18 -3.66 -8.18
CA ASN A 174 4.50 -2.41 -7.86
C ASN A 174 3.51 -2.57 -6.69
N GLY A 175 3.97 -3.15 -5.59
CA GLY A 175 3.17 -3.36 -4.38
C GLY A 175 2.67 -2.07 -3.72
N TYR A 176 1.65 -2.21 -2.86
CA TYR A 176 1.04 -1.09 -2.14
C TYR A 176 2.06 -0.25 -1.35
N GLU A 177 3.11 -0.88 -0.82
CA GLU A 177 4.16 -0.22 -0.04
C GLU A 177 4.90 0.85 -0.85
N LYS A 178 5.00 0.66 -2.17
CA LYS A 178 5.67 1.58 -3.08
C LYS A 178 4.77 2.68 -3.61
N LEU A 179 3.45 2.50 -3.49
CA LEU A 179 2.43 3.46 -3.93
C LEU A 179 1.83 4.25 -2.77
N ASN A 180 2.01 3.80 -1.53
CA ASN A 180 1.42 4.41 -0.34
C ASN A 180 1.86 5.87 -0.11
N TYR A 181 2.97 6.32 -0.71
CA TYR A 181 3.33 7.74 -0.66
C TYR A 181 2.22 8.63 -1.24
N VAL A 182 1.49 8.17 -2.26
CA VAL A 182 0.38 8.90 -2.86
C VAL A 182 -0.74 9.08 -1.83
N HIS A 183 -1.12 8.03 -1.10
CA HIS A 183 -2.09 8.13 0.02
C HIS A 183 -1.66 9.19 1.06
N ARG A 184 -0.37 9.20 1.44
CA ARG A 184 0.14 10.17 2.42
C ARG A 184 0.07 11.61 1.91
N TRP A 185 0.35 11.84 0.63
CA TRP A 185 0.34 13.19 0.06
C TRP A 185 -1.06 13.66 -0.36
N SER A 186 -1.91 12.77 -0.86
CA SER A 186 -3.32 13.07 -1.10
C SER A 186 -4.07 13.33 0.21
N GLY A 187 -3.72 12.64 1.30
CA GLY A 187 -4.27 12.93 2.63
C GLY A 187 -3.91 14.35 3.12
N ARG A 188 -2.69 14.82 2.82
CA ARG A 188 -2.29 16.21 3.11
C ARG A 188 -3.00 17.21 2.20
N GLY A 189 -3.19 16.88 0.93
CA GLY A 189 -3.99 17.70 0.01
C GLY A 189 -5.45 17.81 0.46
N LEU A 190 -6.04 16.72 0.95
CA LEU A 190 -7.38 16.71 1.53
C LEU A 190 -7.45 17.61 2.76
N PHE A 191 -6.47 17.49 3.67
CA PHE A 191 -6.38 18.34 4.85
C PHE A 191 -6.23 19.82 4.50
N LEU A 192 -5.41 20.15 3.49
CA LEU A 192 -5.24 21.52 3.01
C LEU A 192 -6.56 22.10 2.49
N CYS A 193 -7.26 21.37 1.60
CA CYS A 193 -8.54 21.83 1.05
C CYS A 193 -9.62 21.98 2.13
N ALA A 194 -9.70 21.03 3.07
CA ALA A 194 -10.63 21.10 4.20
C ALA A 194 -10.29 22.25 5.16
N GLY A 195 -9.00 22.49 5.41
CA GLY A 195 -8.53 23.60 6.24
C GLY A 195 -8.84 24.96 5.63
N VAL A 196 -8.60 25.15 4.33
CA VAL A 196 -8.99 26.37 3.60
C VAL A 196 -10.50 26.58 3.65
N HIS A 197 -11.28 25.53 3.39
CA HIS A 197 -12.75 25.58 3.46
C HIS A 197 -13.26 25.98 4.85
N GLY A 198 -12.82 25.28 5.90
CA GLY A 198 -13.23 25.52 7.27
C GLY A 198 -12.78 26.89 7.79
N ALA A 199 -11.53 27.28 7.54
CA ALA A 199 -11.01 28.56 8.01
C ALA A 199 -11.75 29.75 7.37
N LEU A 200 -12.08 29.67 6.08
CA LEU A 200 -12.81 30.73 5.38
C LEU A 200 -14.29 30.77 5.78
N TRP A 201 -14.93 29.63 6.04
CA TRP A 201 -16.28 29.62 6.60
C TRP A 201 -16.33 30.20 8.01
N ILE A 202 -15.36 29.87 8.87
CA ILE A 202 -15.23 30.47 10.21
C ILE A 202 -15.03 31.98 10.09
N ARG A 203 -14.15 32.44 9.20
CA ARG A 203 -13.96 33.87 8.92
C ARG A 203 -15.27 34.55 8.52
N ASN A 204 -16.04 33.94 7.62
CA ASN A 204 -17.32 34.51 7.17
C ASN A 204 -18.34 34.58 8.31
N HIS A 205 -18.43 33.55 9.15
CA HIS A 205 -19.30 33.59 10.33
C HIS A 205 -18.92 34.73 11.27
N LEU A 206 -17.61 34.91 11.54
CA LEU A 206 -17.11 36.00 12.37
C LEU A 206 -17.38 37.38 11.74
N GLN A 207 -17.22 37.52 10.43
CA GLN A 207 -17.45 38.78 9.72
C GLN A 207 -18.92 39.21 9.73
N TYR A 208 -19.84 38.25 9.62
CA TYR A 208 -21.29 38.51 9.57
C TYR A 208 -22.01 38.31 10.91
N GLY A 209 -21.29 38.03 12.00
CA GLY A 209 -21.88 37.81 13.33
C GLY A 209 -22.76 36.56 13.42
N LEU A 210 -22.49 35.54 12.60
CA LEU A 210 -23.25 34.29 12.58
C LEU A 210 -22.65 33.28 13.58
N PRO A 211 -23.48 32.44 14.23
CA PRO A 211 -22.99 31.41 15.14
C PRO A 211 -22.26 30.29 14.39
N ILE A 212 -21.05 29.94 14.84
CA ILE A 212 -20.23 28.85 14.26
C ILE A 212 -20.78 27.47 14.67
N ILE A 213 -21.41 27.39 15.83
CA ILE A 213 -22.02 26.17 16.38
C ILE A 213 -23.50 26.45 16.61
N GLY A 214 -24.35 25.50 16.25
CA GLY A 214 -25.81 25.62 16.40
C GLY A 214 -26.51 24.88 15.28
N GLU A 215 -26.40 25.40 14.06
CA GLU A 215 -26.95 24.74 12.88
C GLU A 215 -26.29 23.39 12.63
N GLN A 216 -27.08 22.39 12.22
CA GLN A 216 -26.62 21.02 12.05
C GLN A 216 -25.46 20.94 11.06
N LYS A 217 -25.55 21.70 9.97
CA LYS A 217 -24.53 21.74 8.91
C LYS A 217 -23.19 22.24 9.43
N GLU A 218 -23.18 23.35 10.17
CA GLU A 218 -21.94 23.95 10.67
C GLU A 218 -21.35 23.11 11.81
N THR A 219 -22.20 22.63 12.72
CA THR A 219 -21.78 21.78 13.85
C THR A 219 -21.14 20.48 13.36
N SER A 220 -21.75 19.81 12.39
CA SER A 220 -21.17 18.60 11.78
C SER A 220 -19.93 18.89 10.95
N GLY A 221 -19.83 20.08 10.33
CA GLY A 221 -18.62 20.53 9.63
C GLY A 221 -17.44 20.73 10.56
N VAL A 222 -17.65 21.39 11.71
CA VAL A 222 -16.64 21.55 12.77
C VAL A 222 -16.23 20.18 13.33
N ALA A 223 -17.19 19.28 13.59
CA ALA A 223 -16.92 17.92 14.04
C ALA A 223 -16.12 17.09 13.02
N ALA A 224 -16.44 17.21 11.72
CA ALA A 224 -15.71 16.55 10.64
C ALA A 224 -14.27 17.08 10.55
N PHE A 225 -14.07 18.39 10.60
CA PHE A 225 -12.74 18.99 10.57
C PHE A 225 -11.92 18.64 11.82
N GLY A 226 -12.53 18.66 13.01
CA GLY A 226 -11.89 18.25 14.25
C GLY A 226 -11.43 16.78 14.21
N THR A 227 -12.29 15.90 13.70
CA THR A 227 -11.94 14.48 13.50
C THR A 227 -10.79 14.32 12.50
N LEU A 228 -10.82 15.05 11.39
CA LEU A 228 -9.74 15.06 10.41
C LEU A 228 -8.41 15.56 11.00
N CYS A 229 -8.44 16.61 11.84
CA CYS A 229 -7.27 17.09 12.57
C CYS A 229 -6.67 15.99 13.46
N ILE A 230 -7.50 15.25 14.20
CA ILE A 230 -7.04 14.13 15.04
C ILE A 230 -6.35 13.08 14.16
N ILE A 231 -6.99 12.66 13.06
CA ILE A 231 -6.41 11.69 12.11
C ILE A 231 -5.04 12.18 11.62
N VAL A 232 -4.92 13.44 11.21
CA VAL A 232 -3.67 13.99 10.65
C VAL A 232 -2.57 14.06 11.71
N LEU A 233 -2.89 14.56 12.92
CA LEU A 233 -1.94 14.70 14.02
C LEU A 233 -1.39 13.34 14.48
N THR A 234 -2.26 12.34 14.67
CA THR A 234 -1.81 10.98 15.04
C THR A 234 -1.11 10.27 13.87
N SER A 235 -1.30 10.73 12.64
CA SER A 235 -0.60 10.25 11.44
C SER A 235 0.75 10.93 11.22
N LEU A 236 1.24 11.83 12.08
CA LEU A 236 2.58 12.39 11.92
C LEU A 236 3.67 11.33 12.15
N ARG A 237 4.84 11.53 11.55
CA ARG A 237 5.96 10.57 11.59
C ARG A 237 6.36 10.17 13.02
N PRO A 238 6.46 11.08 14.00
CA PRO A 238 6.78 10.70 15.38
C PRO A 238 5.73 9.75 15.98
N ALA A 239 4.44 10.09 15.85
CA ALA A 239 3.35 9.26 16.36
C ALA A 239 3.35 7.86 15.73
N ARG A 240 3.50 7.75 14.40
CA ARG A 240 3.59 6.44 13.73
C ARG A 240 4.82 5.62 14.12
N ARG A 241 5.92 6.26 14.51
CA ARG A 241 7.19 5.59 14.85
C ARG A 241 7.21 5.08 16.29
N TYR A 242 6.68 5.86 17.23
CA TYR A 242 6.76 5.57 18.67
C TYR A 242 5.45 5.03 19.25
N LEU A 243 4.30 5.38 18.65
CA LEU A 243 2.97 5.05 19.14
C LEU A 243 2.13 4.38 18.03
N TYR A 244 2.71 3.39 17.34
CA TYR A 244 2.08 2.79 16.15
C TYR A 244 0.69 2.22 16.41
N GLN A 245 0.48 1.53 17.54
CA GLN A 245 -0.82 0.97 17.90
C GLN A 245 -1.87 2.07 18.07
N PHE A 246 -1.55 3.13 18.82
CA PHE A 246 -2.43 4.28 19.02
C PHE A 246 -2.76 4.97 17.69
N PHE A 247 -1.75 5.20 16.84
CA PHE A 247 -1.95 5.69 15.48
C PHE A 247 -2.92 4.79 14.70
N TYR A 248 -2.71 3.48 14.69
CA TYR A 248 -3.53 2.55 13.91
C TYR A 248 -4.99 2.57 14.36
N PHE A 249 -5.26 2.44 15.66
CA PHE A 249 -6.61 2.48 16.20
C PHE A 249 -7.31 3.82 15.95
N THR A 250 -6.64 4.94 16.23
CA THR A 250 -7.21 6.28 16.02
C THR A 250 -7.46 6.57 14.55
N HIS A 251 -6.58 6.12 13.65
CA HIS A 251 -6.75 6.32 12.22
C HIS A 251 -7.95 5.52 11.69
N VAL A 252 -8.09 4.24 12.10
CA VAL A 252 -9.19 3.37 11.65
C VAL A 252 -10.54 3.86 12.17
N LEU A 253 -10.67 4.12 13.47
CA LEU A 253 -11.91 4.64 14.04
C LEU A 253 -12.20 6.07 13.55
N GLY A 254 -11.15 6.87 13.40
CA GLY A 254 -11.22 8.25 12.95
C GLY A 254 -11.78 8.38 11.54
N PHE A 255 -11.32 7.57 10.57
CA PHE A 255 -11.87 7.70 9.21
C PHE A 255 -13.35 7.29 9.14
N VAL A 256 -13.79 6.33 9.97
CA VAL A 256 -15.21 5.94 10.06
C VAL A 256 -16.03 7.11 10.63
N ALA A 257 -15.57 7.71 11.73
CA ALA A 257 -16.21 8.89 12.32
C ALA A 257 -16.22 10.10 11.35
N PHE A 258 -15.13 10.30 10.60
CA PHE A 258 -15.02 11.34 9.59
C PHE A 258 -16.04 11.13 8.44
N PHE A 259 -16.25 9.90 8.00
CA PHE A 259 -17.25 9.58 6.97
C PHE A 259 -18.69 9.81 7.47
N ILE A 260 -18.97 9.45 8.72
CA ILE A 260 -20.29 9.70 9.31
C ILE A 260 -20.56 11.21 9.40
N THR A 261 -19.61 11.96 9.97
CA THR A 261 -19.74 13.41 10.16
C THR A 261 -19.83 14.18 8.83
N ILE A 262 -19.08 13.78 7.79
CA ILE A 262 -19.15 14.44 6.48
C ILE A 262 -20.48 14.19 5.77
N CYS A 263 -21.10 13.01 5.94
CA CYS A 263 -22.43 12.72 5.39
C CYS A 263 -23.52 13.58 6.04
N TYR A 264 -23.39 13.93 7.32
CA TYR A 264 -24.27 14.89 7.98
C TYR A 264 -23.98 16.34 7.60
N HIS A 265 -22.72 16.66 7.29
CA HIS A 265 -22.32 18.00 6.87
C HIS A 265 -22.82 18.38 5.48
N THR A 266 -22.82 17.43 4.53
CA THR A 266 -23.20 17.74 3.14
C THR A 266 -23.75 16.55 2.38
N THR A 267 -24.90 16.72 1.73
CA THR A 267 -25.51 15.72 0.84
C THR A 267 -24.66 15.48 -0.41
N TYR A 268 -23.84 16.45 -0.80
CA TYR A 268 -22.92 16.34 -1.93
C TYR A 268 -21.75 15.36 -1.68
N ALA A 269 -21.55 14.89 -0.44
CA ALA A 269 -20.53 13.89 -0.12
C ALA A 269 -20.86 12.50 -0.68
N SER A 270 -22.15 12.15 -0.79
CA SER A 270 -22.60 10.77 -1.05
C SER A 270 -21.91 10.10 -2.27
N PRO A 271 -21.83 10.72 -3.47
CA PRO A 271 -21.15 10.11 -4.62
C PRO A 271 -19.65 9.82 -4.40
N TRP A 272 -19.01 10.53 -3.47
CA TRP A 272 -17.58 10.46 -3.18
C TRP A 272 -17.24 9.48 -2.06
N ILE A 273 -18.24 9.00 -1.32
CA ILE A 273 -18.10 7.98 -0.28
C ILE A 273 -18.08 6.57 -0.86
N PHE A 274 -18.84 6.32 -1.94
CA PHE A 274 -18.94 4.98 -2.53
C PHE A 274 -17.61 4.43 -3.08
N PRO A 275 -16.76 5.19 -3.81
CA PRO A 275 -15.51 4.64 -4.31
C PRO A 275 -14.52 4.21 -3.20
N PRO A 276 -14.27 5.01 -2.14
CA PRO A 276 -13.54 4.54 -0.96
C PRO A 276 -14.08 3.25 -0.36
N LEU A 277 -15.41 3.15 -0.19
CA LEU A 277 -16.05 1.98 0.37
C LEU A 277 -15.86 0.74 -0.53
N ALA A 278 -15.96 0.92 -1.85
CA ALA A 278 -15.70 -0.14 -2.81
C ALA A 278 -14.24 -0.60 -2.78
N PHE A 279 -13.27 0.31 -2.75
CA PHE A 279 -11.84 -0.04 -2.69
C PHE A 279 -11.49 -0.75 -1.38
N TYR A 280 -11.97 -0.25 -0.24
CA TYR A 280 -11.72 -0.86 1.06
C TYR A 280 -12.45 -2.20 1.21
N GLY A 281 -13.71 -2.29 0.77
CA GLY A 281 -14.49 -3.53 0.77
C GLY A 281 -13.86 -4.62 -0.09
N LEU A 282 -13.39 -4.28 -1.29
CA LEU A 282 -12.64 -5.20 -2.15
C LEU A 282 -11.35 -5.67 -1.49
N ASP A 283 -10.59 -4.77 -0.85
CA ASP A 283 -9.37 -5.13 -0.14
C ASP A 283 -9.65 -6.08 1.04
N LEU A 284 -10.72 -5.84 1.80
CA LEU A 284 -11.15 -6.75 2.88
C LEU A 284 -11.57 -8.12 2.34
N LEU A 285 -12.37 -8.15 1.26
CA LEU A 285 -12.80 -9.40 0.62
C LEU A 285 -11.60 -10.21 0.13
N MET A 286 -10.67 -9.56 -0.57
CA MET A 286 -9.44 -10.20 -1.06
C MET A 286 -8.59 -10.75 0.08
N ARG A 287 -8.45 -10.03 1.20
CA ARG A 287 -7.72 -10.55 2.36
C ARG A 287 -8.43 -11.74 3.01
N MET A 288 -9.76 -11.66 3.15
CA MET A 288 -10.56 -12.74 3.71
C MET A 288 -10.40 -14.04 2.91
N LEU A 289 -10.34 -13.95 1.58
CA LEU A 289 -10.13 -15.09 0.68
C LEU A 289 -8.69 -15.63 0.67
N ARG A 290 -7.70 -14.83 1.10
CA ARG A 290 -6.26 -15.17 1.06
C ARG A 290 -5.69 -15.58 2.41
N TYR A 291 -6.43 -15.38 3.50
CA TYR A 291 -5.96 -15.76 4.81
C TYR A 291 -5.78 -17.27 4.89
N ASN A 292 -4.58 -17.69 5.30
CA ASN A 292 -4.24 -19.09 5.45
C ASN A 292 -3.70 -19.33 6.85
N ILE A 293 -4.31 -20.26 7.58
CA ILE A 293 -3.81 -20.71 8.88
C ILE A 293 -2.93 -21.93 8.62
N LYS A 294 -1.72 -21.92 9.19
CA LYS A 294 -0.68 -22.92 8.97
C LYS A 294 0.02 -23.23 10.28
N ASP A 295 0.55 -24.44 10.36
CA ASP A 295 1.48 -24.81 11.43
C ASP A 295 2.87 -24.25 11.10
N ALA A 296 3.57 -23.78 12.13
CA ALA A 296 4.90 -23.25 12.02
C ALA A 296 5.77 -23.68 13.20
N THR A 297 7.06 -23.77 12.95
CA THR A 297 8.07 -24.01 13.97
C THR A 297 8.85 -22.73 14.26
N LEU A 298 8.95 -22.39 15.54
CA LEU A 298 9.82 -21.32 16.03
C LEU A 298 11.19 -21.88 16.39
N VAL A 299 12.24 -21.28 15.86
CA VAL A 299 13.62 -21.60 16.21
C VAL A 299 14.28 -20.34 16.76
N PRO A 300 14.48 -20.24 18.10
CA PRO A 300 15.26 -19.16 18.69
C PRO A 300 16.73 -19.38 18.33
N VAL A 301 17.31 -18.50 17.50
CA VAL A 301 18.73 -18.60 17.11
C VAL A 301 19.62 -18.07 18.22
N ASP A 302 19.26 -16.91 18.73
CA ASP A 302 19.90 -16.23 19.85
C ASP A 302 18.90 -15.25 20.50
N GLY A 303 19.36 -14.44 21.46
CA GLY A 303 18.55 -13.39 22.08
C GLY A 303 18.17 -12.22 21.13
N ASN A 304 18.61 -12.26 19.86
CA ASN A 304 18.41 -11.19 18.88
C ASN A 304 17.55 -11.61 17.68
N MET A 305 17.32 -12.90 17.46
CA MET A 305 16.58 -13.40 16.30
C MET A 305 15.84 -14.71 16.57
N THR A 306 14.62 -14.77 16.04
CA THR A 306 13.81 -16.00 15.96
C THR A 306 13.51 -16.29 14.50
N LEU A 307 13.85 -17.49 14.04
CA LEU A 307 13.41 -17.99 12.75
C LEU A 307 12.04 -18.64 12.90
N ILE A 308 11.21 -18.48 11.88
CA ILE A 308 9.85 -19.00 11.83
C ILE A 308 9.76 -19.78 10.53
N HIS A 309 9.64 -21.10 10.63
CA HIS A 309 9.46 -21.99 9.49
C HIS A 309 7.99 -22.36 9.40
N VAL A 310 7.29 -21.81 8.41
CA VAL A 310 5.89 -22.15 8.15
C VAL A 310 5.85 -23.34 7.21
N HIS A 311 5.13 -24.39 7.62
CA HIS A 311 5.11 -25.66 6.92
C HIS A 311 4.10 -25.68 5.79
N ASP A 312 4.22 -26.69 4.92
CA ASP A 312 3.31 -26.98 3.81
C ASP A 312 3.04 -25.77 2.91
N CYS A 313 4.12 -25.09 2.53
CA CYS A 313 4.10 -23.93 1.66
C CYS A 313 4.79 -24.27 0.33
N ASP A 314 3.99 -24.52 -0.71
CA ASP A 314 4.47 -24.96 -2.02
C ASP A 314 4.60 -23.84 -3.04
N GLY A 315 3.95 -22.71 -2.81
CA GLY A 315 4.01 -21.58 -3.74
C GLY A 315 3.16 -20.41 -3.29
N GLY A 316 2.84 -19.52 -4.24
CA GLY A 316 2.05 -18.32 -3.94
C GLY A 316 2.87 -17.11 -3.47
N TRP A 317 4.19 -17.15 -3.62
CA TRP A 317 5.04 -15.95 -3.46
C TRP A 317 6.13 -15.88 -4.53
N GLN A 318 6.82 -14.75 -4.54
CA GLN A 318 8.05 -14.51 -5.30
C GLN A 318 9.14 -14.04 -4.33
N ALA A 319 10.40 -14.25 -4.68
CA ALA A 319 11.50 -13.79 -3.85
C ALA A 319 11.47 -12.27 -3.63
N GLY A 320 11.82 -11.86 -2.41
CA GLY A 320 11.75 -10.46 -1.98
C GLY A 320 10.35 -9.97 -1.63
N GLN A 321 9.32 -10.83 -1.67
CA GLN A 321 8.01 -10.50 -1.11
C GLN A 321 7.99 -10.66 0.42
N HIS A 322 7.00 -10.04 1.05
CA HIS A 322 6.75 -10.15 2.48
C HIS A 322 5.33 -10.64 2.74
N VAL A 323 5.12 -11.25 3.89
CA VAL A 323 3.80 -11.60 4.42
C VAL A 323 3.55 -10.81 5.68
N ARG A 324 2.29 -10.62 6.05
CA ARG A 324 1.94 -10.22 7.41
C ARG A 324 1.60 -11.46 8.19
N LEU A 325 2.35 -11.68 9.25
CA LEU A 325 2.24 -12.85 10.10
C LEU A 325 1.46 -12.48 11.36
N ARG A 326 0.49 -13.31 11.72
CA ARG A 326 -0.01 -13.40 13.09
C ARG A 326 0.45 -14.72 13.66
N VAL A 327 1.00 -14.69 14.87
CA VAL A 327 1.42 -15.90 15.58
C VAL A 327 0.51 -16.02 16.79
N PHE A 328 -0.11 -17.18 16.97
CA PHE A 328 -1.03 -17.41 18.08
C PHE A 328 -0.25 -17.86 19.32
N PHE A 329 0.38 -16.91 20.01
CA PHE A 329 1.12 -17.15 21.25
C PHE A 329 0.76 -16.14 22.33
N ASN A 330 0.84 -16.56 23.60
CA ASN A 330 0.73 -15.70 24.78
C ASN A 330 -0.43 -14.68 24.74
N GLY A 331 -1.60 -15.10 24.27
CA GLY A 331 -2.80 -14.25 24.16
C GLY A 331 -2.78 -13.14 23.09
N ARG A 332 -1.72 -13.03 22.27
CA ARG A 332 -1.55 -11.97 21.25
C ARG A 332 -2.20 -12.31 19.90
N LEU A 333 -3.50 -12.54 19.90
CA LEU A 333 -4.24 -13.07 18.73
C LEU A 333 -4.48 -12.05 17.60
N LEU A 334 -4.52 -10.75 17.93
CA LEU A 334 -4.94 -9.69 16.99
C LEU A 334 -3.76 -8.95 16.33
N GLU A 335 -2.55 -9.21 16.79
CA GLU A 335 -1.36 -8.53 16.29
C GLU A 335 -0.87 -9.14 14.98
N SER A 336 -0.62 -8.28 13.99
CA SER A 336 -0.18 -8.69 12.65
C SER A 336 1.04 -7.87 12.27
N HIS A 337 2.16 -8.54 12.00
CA HIS A 337 3.45 -7.91 11.76
C HIS A 337 4.01 -8.29 10.38
N PRO A 338 4.51 -7.33 9.58
CA PRO A 338 5.10 -7.63 8.28
C PRO A 338 6.50 -8.24 8.44
N LEU A 339 6.73 -9.39 7.80
CA LEU A 339 8.02 -10.06 7.74
C LEU A 339 8.34 -10.47 6.29
N THR A 340 9.55 -10.18 5.84
CA THR A 340 10.03 -10.55 4.51
C THR A 340 10.35 -12.04 4.46
N ILE A 341 9.95 -12.69 3.36
CA ILE A 341 10.25 -14.11 3.13
C ILE A 341 11.73 -14.26 2.77
N CYS A 342 12.42 -15.14 3.49
CA CYS A 342 13.87 -15.32 3.41
C CYS A 342 14.31 -16.26 2.29
N ASN A 343 13.41 -17.08 1.75
CA ASN A 343 13.67 -18.07 0.71
C ASN A 343 12.75 -17.88 -0.49
N ALA A 344 13.18 -18.38 -1.65
CA ALA A 344 12.36 -18.42 -2.84
C ALA A 344 11.36 -19.60 -2.76
N PRO A 345 10.30 -19.61 -3.60
CA PRO A 345 9.42 -20.77 -3.74
C PRO A 345 10.19 -22.04 -4.08
N PRO A 346 9.71 -23.24 -3.69
CA PRO A 346 10.41 -24.51 -3.92
C PRO A 346 10.82 -24.75 -5.38
N GLN A 347 10.02 -24.22 -6.33
CA GLN A 347 10.27 -24.34 -7.77
C GLN A 347 11.51 -23.59 -8.24
N THR A 348 11.92 -22.53 -7.53
CA THR A 348 13.03 -21.64 -7.93
C THR A 348 14.13 -21.51 -6.89
N SER A 349 13.91 -22.01 -5.66
CA SER A 349 14.90 -22.01 -4.57
C SER A 349 16.12 -22.87 -4.89
N ALA A 350 17.29 -22.53 -4.37
CA ALA A 350 18.47 -23.38 -4.43
C ALA A 350 18.30 -24.63 -3.54
N THR A 351 17.62 -24.48 -2.40
CA THR A 351 17.32 -25.54 -1.43
C THR A 351 15.81 -25.78 -1.38
N PRO A 352 15.24 -26.60 -2.29
CA PRO A 352 13.79 -26.81 -2.35
C PRO A 352 13.27 -27.46 -1.07
N THR A 353 12.60 -26.68 -0.24
CA THR A 353 11.85 -27.14 0.93
C THR A 353 10.42 -26.66 0.81
N ARG A 354 9.45 -27.46 1.28
CA ARG A 354 8.03 -27.06 1.37
C ARG A 354 7.77 -26.12 2.56
N THR A 355 8.73 -25.23 2.85
CA THR A 355 8.72 -24.35 4.01
C THR A 355 8.93 -22.90 3.60
N LEU A 356 8.11 -22.02 4.17
CA LEU A 356 8.26 -20.58 4.05
C LEU A 356 8.99 -20.07 5.29
N THR A 357 10.20 -19.53 5.10
CA THR A 357 11.07 -19.10 6.20
C THR A 357 10.99 -17.59 6.40
N LEU A 358 10.72 -17.18 7.63
CA LEU A 358 10.72 -15.79 8.07
C LEU A 358 11.76 -15.61 9.19
N ALA A 359 12.36 -14.43 9.27
CA ALA A 359 13.29 -14.09 10.34
C ALA A 359 12.83 -12.84 11.09
N ALA A 360 12.52 -13.00 12.37
CA ALA A 360 12.08 -11.93 13.26
C ALA A 360 13.26 -11.46 14.13
N ARG A 361 13.81 -10.28 13.82
CA ARG A 361 14.83 -9.64 14.66
C ARG A 361 14.19 -8.99 15.89
N VAL A 362 14.74 -9.23 17.07
CA VAL A 362 14.30 -8.64 18.34
C VAL A 362 14.58 -7.15 18.34
N LYS A 363 13.52 -6.35 18.21
CA LYS A 363 13.59 -4.88 18.18
C LYS A 363 12.42 -4.20 18.90
N GLY A 364 11.21 -4.71 18.68
CA GLY A 364 9.99 -4.24 19.31
C GLY A 364 9.53 -5.14 20.47
N ASP A 365 8.47 -4.71 21.13
CA ASP A 365 7.74 -5.46 22.15
C ASP A 365 7.27 -6.83 21.65
N TRP A 366 6.65 -6.89 20.47
CA TRP A 366 6.16 -8.13 19.88
C TRP A 366 7.29 -9.11 19.56
N THR A 367 8.35 -8.65 18.88
CA THR A 367 9.50 -9.51 18.53
C THR A 367 10.25 -10.02 19.76
N ARG A 368 10.30 -9.21 20.84
CA ARG A 368 10.92 -9.61 22.11
C ARG A 368 10.07 -10.66 22.82
N ALA A 369 8.75 -10.47 22.85
CA ALA A 369 7.82 -11.45 23.40
C ALA A 369 7.87 -12.77 22.62
N LEU A 370 7.96 -12.73 21.30
CA LEU A 370 8.08 -13.93 20.45
C LEU A 370 9.37 -14.70 20.76
N ASN A 371 10.51 -14.00 20.86
CA ASN A 371 11.79 -14.62 21.14
C ASN A 371 11.86 -15.20 22.57
N ALA A 372 11.32 -14.48 23.56
CA ALA A 372 11.22 -14.97 24.92
C ALA A 372 10.36 -16.24 25.00
N TYR A 373 9.17 -16.21 24.37
CA TYR A 373 8.28 -17.37 24.31
C TYR A 373 8.95 -18.57 23.62
N ALA A 374 9.57 -18.37 22.45
CA ALA A 374 10.26 -19.44 21.74
C ALA A 374 11.41 -20.03 22.57
N THR A 375 12.16 -19.20 23.29
CA THR A 375 13.29 -19.65 24.14
C THR A 375 12.82 -20.41 25.37
N GLU A 376 11.79 -19.92 26.05
CA GLU A 376 11.19 -20.56 27.22
C GLU A 376 10.61 -21.93 26.85
N GLU A 377 9.83 -22.00 25.78
CA GLU A 377 9.25 -23.26 25.29
C GLU A 377 10.32 -24.23 24.81
N GLN A 378 11.35 -23.76 24.10
CA GLN A 378 12.47 -24.61 23.68
C GLN A 378 13.19 -25.21 24.90
N THR A 379 13.37 -24.42 25.97
CA THR A 379 14.00 -24.88 27.22
C THR A 379 13.11 -25.91 27.92
N ARG A 380 11.80 -25.64 28.02
CA ARG A 380 10.81 -26.54 28.62
C ARG A 380 10.78 -27.90 27.91
N LEU A 381 10.80 -27.88 26.58
CA LEU A 381 10.83 -29.08 25.74
C LEU A 381 12.16 -29.85 25.84
N SER A 382 13.28 -29.14 26.01
CA SER A 382 14.61 -29.74 26.18
C SER A 382 14.75 -30.49 27.51
N LEU A 383 14.11 -29.99 28.58
CA LEU A 383 14.13 -30.65 29.90
C LEU A 383 13.34 -31.96 29.94
N GLY A 384 12.41 -32.15 29.01
CA GLY A 384 11.52 -33.32 28.95
C GLY A 384 12.00 -34.44 28.01
N SER A 385 13.14 -34.31 27.34
CA SER A 385 13.63 -35.30 26.36
C SER A 385 15.12 -35.57 26.51
N GLU A 386 15.52 -36.85 26.57
CA GLU A 386 16.94 -37.27 26.52
C GLU A 386 17.55 -37.17 25.10
N LYS A 387 16.71 -36.92 24.07
CA LYS A 387 17.13 -36.70 22.67
C LYS A 387 17.17 -35.20 22.34
N ALA A 388 17.58 -34.88 21.11
CA ALA A 388 17.49 -33.52 20.56
C ALA A 388 16.10 -32.94 20.84
N ALA A 389 16.06 -31.75 21.45
CA ALA A 389 14.83 -31.12 21.91
C ALA A 389 13.84 -30.94 20.75
N PRO A 390 12.55 -31.27 20.93
CA PRO A 390 11.57 -31.12 19.88
C PRO A 390 11.37 -29.65 19.50
N PRO A 391 10.94 -29.37 18.26
CA PRO A 391 10.68 -28.01 17.79
C PRO A 391 9.54 -27.35 18.55
N VAL A 392 9.60 -26.03 18.74
CA VAL A 392 8.49 -25.24 19.28
C VAL A 392 7.45 -25.02 18.19
N GLU A 393 6.38 -25.80 18.22
CA GLU A 393 5.28 -25.70 17.25
C GLU A 393 4.24 -24.66 17.66
N VAL A 394 3.79 -23.87 16.69
CA VAL A 394 2.76 -22.84 16.86
C VAL A 394 1.88 -22.74 15.62
N GLN A 395 0.64 -22.30 15.80
CA GLN A 395 -0.20 -21.91 14.68
C GLN A 395 0.03 -20.46 14.29
N VAL A 396 0.05 -20.21 12.99
CA VAL A 396 0.21 -18.88 12.40
C VAL A 396 -0.87 -18.61 11.36
N MET A 397 -1.21 -17.34 11.19
CA MET A 397 -2.09 -16.86 10.12
C MET A 397 -1.30 -15.95 9.18
N LEU A 398 -1.28 -16.33 7.92
CA LEU A 398 -0.59 -15.62 6.84
C LEU A 398 -1.57 -14.71 6.09
N ASP A 399 -1.11 -13.49 5.83
CA ASP A 399 -1.74 -12.52 4.93
C ASP A 399 -0.70 -12.03 3.91
N GLY A 400 -0.89 -12.38 2.64
CA GLY A 400 0.07 -12.10 1.57
C GLY A 400 0.29 -13.32 0.67
N ALA A 401 1.34 -13.34 -0.14
CA ALA A 401 2.48 -12.42 -0.17
C ALA A 401 2.19 -11.04 -0.80
N TYR A 402 2.99 -10.04 -0.41
CA TYR A 402 2.93 -8.64 -0.85
C TYR A 402 4.30 -8.11 -1.29
N GLY A 403 4.29 -7.10 -2.15
CA GLY A 403 5.50 -6.41 -2.61
C GLY A 403 6.33 -7.22 -3.61
N GLY A 404 7.65 -7.24 -3.41
CA GLY A 404 8.60 -7.94 -4.28
C GLY A 404 9.60 -7.01 -4.96
N ALA A 405 10.59 -7.57 -5.67
CA ALA A 405 11.52 -6.79 -6.47
C ALA A 405 10.83 -6.19 -7.71
N ARG A 406 11.21 -4.97 -8.11
CA ARG A 406 10.76 -4.34 -9.38
C ARG A 406 11.51 -4.87 -10.60
N ILE A 407 12.64 -5.50 -10.34
CA ILE A 407 13.65 -5.82 -11.34
C ILE A 407 13.82 -7.33 -11.32
N ASP A 408 13.79 -7.94 -12.50
CA ASP A 408 14.17 -9.33 -12.65
C ASP A 408 15.69 -9.44 -12.69
N LEU A 409 16.27 -10.08 -11.68
CA LEU A 409 17.72 -10.22 -11.56
C LEU A 409 18.32 -11.07 -12.69
N GLY A 410 17.54 -11.99 -13.25
CA GLY A 410 17.97 -12.81 -14.40
C GLY A 410 18.17 -12.00 -15.69
N ALA A 411 17.75 -10.74 -15.73
CA ALA A 411 18.00 -9.87 -16.88
C ALA A 411 19.40 -9.22 -16.89
N TYR A 412 20.20 -9.46 -15.85
CA TYR A 412 21.52 -8.83 -15.66
C TYR A 412 22.61 -9.90 -15.61
N GLU A 413 23.72 -9.63 -16.29
CA GLU A 413 24.90 -10.51 -16.30
C GLU A 413 25.64 -10.51 -14.97
N SER A 414 25.65 -9.36 -14.28
CA SER A 414 26.30 -9.19 -12.98
C SER A 414 25.33 -8.57 -11.99
N VAL A 415 25.22 -9.17 -10.81
CA VAL A 415 24.33 -8.73 -9.74
C VAL A 415 25.16 -8.54 -8.46
N LEU A 416 25.16 -7.32 -7.94
CA LEU A 416 25.72 -7.00 -6.62
C LEU A 416 24.59 -6.86 -5.61
N LEU A 417 24.55 -7.77 -4.64
CA LEU A 417 23.56 -7.77 -3.56
C LEU A 417 24.18 -7.16 -2.29
N LEU A 418 23.62 -6.05 -1.81
CA LEU A 418 24.06 -5.36 -0.60
C LEU A 418 22.96 -5.44 0.48
N ALA A 419 23.30 -5.99 1.63
CA ALA A 419 22.38 -6.15 2.75
C ALA A 419 22.94 -5.53 4.03
N GLY A 420 22.06 -4.95 4.85
CA GLY A 420 22.41 -4.42 6.18
C GLY A 420 21.34 -4.76 7.21
N GLY A 421 21.76 -5.32 8.35
CA GLY A 421 20.86 -5.69 9.45
C GLY A 421 19.74 -6.63 9.01
N SER A 422 18.50 -6.31 9.38
CA SER A 422 17.32 -7.12 9.01
C SER A 422 17.00 -7.10 7.51
N GLY A 423 17.61 -6.19 6.73
CA GLY A 423 17.50 -6.16 5.26
C GLY A 423 18.12 -7.37 4.57
N ALA A 424 18.89 -8.19 5.29
CA ALA A 424 19.40 -9.47 4.80
C ALA A 424 18.29 -10.41 4.34
N THR A 425 17.12 -10.42 5.00
CA THR A 425 15.98 -11.28 4.65
C THR A 425 15.52 -11.13 3.19
N PHE A 426 15.35 -9.88 2.73
CA PHE A 426 15.02 -9.59 1.33
C PHE A 426 16.09 -10.08 0.36
N THR A 427 17.36 -9.87 0.75
CA THR A 427 18.51 -10.19 -0.10
C THR A 427 18.75 -11.69 -0.20
N LEU A 428 18.57 -12.42 0.90
CA LEU A 428 18.67 -13.88 0.95
C LEU A 428 17.61 -14.53 0.06
N GLY A 429 16.37 -14.05 0.09
CA GLY A 429 15.33 -14.60 -0.79
C GLY A 429 15.68 -14.44 -2.28
N LEU A 430 16.22 -13.28 -2.65
CA LEU A 430 16.67 -13.01 -4.02
C LEU A 430 17.90 -13.83 -4.42
N LEU A 431 18.86 -13.98 -3.50
CA LEU A 431 20.05 -14.82 -3.71
C LEU A 431 19.66 -16.28 -3.91
N ASP A 432 18.77 -16.80 -3.06
CA ASP A 432 18.26 -18.18 -3.14
C ASP A 432 17.57 -18.44 -4.49
N GLU A 433 16.76 -17.49 -4.97
CA GLU A 433 16.16 -17.58 -6.29
C GLU A 433 17.21 -17.56 -7.42
N LEU A 434 18.19 -16.66 -7.35
CA LEU A 434 19.21 -16.51 -8.38
C LEU A 434 20.09 -17.77 -8.46
N VAL A 435 20.56 -18.27 -7.32
CA VAL A 435 21.34 -19.50 -7.25
C VAL A 435 20.50 -20.69 -7.71
N GLY A 436 19.23 -20.79 -7.33
CA GLY A 436 18.34 -21.86 -7.79
C GLY A 436 18.11 -21.83 -9.29
N ARG A 437 17.92 -20.64 -9.90
CA ARG A 437 17.81 -20.50 -11.36
C ARG A 437 19.08 -20.94 -12.08
N CYS A 438 20.25 -20.51 -11.62
CA CYS A 438 21.50 -20.87 -12.28
C CYS A 438 21.88 -22.34 -12.05
N ALA A 439 21.85 -22.82 -10.81
CA ALA A 439 22.35 -24.15 -10.45
C ALA A 439 21.36 -25.28 -10.76
N ARG A 440 20.04 -25.06 -10.62
CA ARG A 440 19.02 -26.10 -10.84
C ARG A 440 18.33 -25.99 -12.19
N LEU A 441 18.08 -24.78 -12.67
CA LEU A 441 17.30 -24.55 -13.89
C LEU A 441 18.18 -24.26 -15.12
N GLY A 442 19.48 -24.02 -14.94
CA GLY A 442 20.40 -23.66 -16.03
C GLY A 442 20.02 -22.35 -16.73
N ARG A 443 19.44 -21.40 -15.98
CA ARG A 443 18.89 -20.13 -16.48
C ARG A 443 19.62 -18.92 -15.93
#